data_AF-A0A2D6JW24-F1
#
_entry.id   AF-A0A2D6JW24-F1
#
_cell.length_a   1.000
_cell.length_b   1.000
_cell.length_c   1.000
_cell.angle_alpha   90.00
_cell.angle_beta   90.00
_cell.angle_gamma   90.00
#
_symmetry.space_group_name_H-M   'P 1'
#
loop_
_entity.id
_entity.type
_entity.pdbx_description
1 polymer ?
#
loop_
_entity_poly.entity_id
_entity_poly.type
_entity_poly.pdbx_seq_one_letter_code
_entity_poly.pdbx_strand_id
1 'polypeptide(L)'
;MASLTWVNAEHEEWAVTGTFTFADADPAAMTGKGQLTFKNGWLGTESFGRSTFVQVSVIPDQRFEAVVRNLAAQLHQRYGAPDMLAAVEAARGEAEYAAGLCDHPAGTLLAIEREFTEDGVAERIRVIPKTDAGTHARIWSVEEDEG
;
A
#
# COMPACT_ATOMS: atom_id res chain seq x y z
N MET A 1 -4.72 -9.64 -15.25
CA MET A 1 -3.55 -8.73 -15.17
C MET A 1 -2.83 -8.97 -13.84
N ALA A 2 -1.58 -8.53 -13.66
CA ALA A 2 -0.90 -8.60 -12.35
C ALA A 2 -1.35 -7.43 -11.45
N SER A 3 -1.37 -7.61 -10.12
CA SER A 3 -1.79 -6.60 -9.12
C SER A 3 -1.07 -6.83 -7.78
N LEU A 4 -1.35 -6.01 -6.77
CA LEU A 4 -0.64 -5.97 -5.49
C LEU A 4 -1.53 -6.48 -4.34
N THR A 5 -1.06 -7.48 -3.61
CA THR A 5 -1.69 -8.06 -2.40
C THR A 5 -0.85 -7.73 -1.18
N TRP A 6 -1.43 -7.73 0.02
CA TRP A 6 -0.70 -7.51 1.28
C TRP A 6 0.22 -8.68 1.67
N VAL A 7 1.19 -8.40 2.54
CA VAL A 7 2.23 -9.36 2.99
C VAL A 7 2.02 -9.82 4.45
N ASN A 8 1.10 -9.21 5.20
CA ASN A 8 0.92 -9.52 6.63
C ASN A 8 -0.25 -10.49 6.91
N ALA A 9 -0.02 -11.40 7.87
CA ALA A 9 -0.60 -12.74 7.98
C ALA A 9 -2.07 -12.88 8.43
N GLU A 10 -2.92 -11.85 8.32
CA GLU A 10 -4.33 -11.97 8.77
C GLU A 10 -5.38 -11.56 7.73
N HIS A 11 -5.04 -10.75 6.72
CA HIS A 11 -6.00 -10.34 5.69
C HIS A 11 -5.33 -10.31 4.30
N GLU A 12 -5.70 -11.26 3.44
CA GLU A 12 -5.38 -11.26 2.00
C GLU A 12 -6.17 -10.16 1.29
N GLU A 13 -5.83 -8.90 1.56
CA GLU A 13 -6.46 -7.73 0.96
C GLU A 13 -5.66 -7.26 -0.29
N TRP A 14 -6.30 -6.53 -1.21
CA TRP A 14 -5.64 -5.85 -2.33
C TRP A 14 -5.24 -4.41 -1.96
N ALA A 15 -4.11 -3.94 -2.49
CA ALA A 15 -3.54 -2.64 -2.18
C ALA A 15 -3.31 -1.76 -3.42
N VAL A 16 -3.37 -0.44 -3.22
CA VAL A 16 -2.86 0.58 -4.13
C VAL A 16 -1.80 1.42 -3.42
N THR A 17 -1.10 2.30 -4.14
CA THR A 17 -0.14 3.22 -3.50
C THR A 17 -0.90 4.12 -2.52
N GLY A 18 -2.01 4.72 -2.95
CA GLY A 18 -2.88 5.54 -2.10
C GLY A 18 -2.29 6.92 -1.79
N THR A 19 -1.49 7.47 -2.70
CA THR A 19 -0.82 8.76 -2.52
C THR A 19 -1.79 9.92 -2.48
N PHE A 20 -2.92 9.82 -3.18
CA PHE A 20 -4.03 10.77 -3.10
C PHE A 20 -4.49 11.04 -1.66
N THR A 21 -4.30 10.10 -0.73
CA THR A 21 -4.67 10.28 0.70
C THR A 21 -3.86 11.39 1.39
N PHE A 22 -2.83 11.91 0.74
CA PHE A 22 -1.97 12.98 1.24
C PHE A 22 -2.07 14.27 0.42
N ALA A 23 -3.03 14.39 -0.50
CA ALA A 23 -3.16 15.57 -1.37
C ALA A 23 -3.29 16.90 -0.59
N ASP A 24 -4.01 16.87 0.54
CA ASP A 24 -4.20 18.03 1.42
C ASP A 24 -3.29 17.99 2.68
N ALA A 25 -2.28 17.12 2.70
CA ALA A 25 -1.41 16.99 3.85
C ALA A 25 -0.40 18.14 3.92
N ASP A 26 -0.25 18.75 5.10
CA ASP A 26 0.84 19.68 5.38
C ASP A 26 2.08 18.88 5.86
N PRO A 27 3.19 18.87 5.10
CA PRO A 27 4.41 18.17 5.49
C PRO A 27 4.97 18.65 6.83
N ALA A 28 4.84 19.94 7.14
CA ALA A 28 5.37 20.54 8.37
C ALA A 28 4.56 20.13 9.61
N ALA A 29 3.26 19.87 9.45
CA ALA A 29 2.38 19.41 10.52
C ALA A 29 2.45 17.89 10.74
N MET A 30 3.01 17.14 9.79
CA MET A 30 3.05 15.69 9.86
C MET A 30 4.13 15.23 10.86
N THR A 31 3.76 14.41 11.85
CA THR A 31 4.70 13.92 12.88
C THR A 31 4.57 12.41 13.12
N GLY A 32 5.66 11.78 13.58
CA GLY A 32 5.69 10.40 14.04
C GLY A 32 5.07 9.39 13.06
N LYS A 33 3.97 8.76 13.48
CA LYS A 33 3.25 7.74 12.68
C LYS A 33 2.74 8.27 11.34
N GLY A 34 2.36 9.54 11.27
CA GLY A 34 1.92 10.18 10.02
C GLY A 34 3.04 10.24 8.98
N GLN A 35 4.25 10.63 9.39
CA GLN A 35 5.41 10.67 8.49
C GLN A 35 5.80 9.28 8.01
N LEU A 36 5.78 8.28 8.89
CA LEU A 36 6.09 6.90 8.52
C LEU A 36 5.06 6.35 7.53
N THR A 37 3.79 6.66 7.77
CA THR A 37 2.66 6.33 6.92
C THR A 37 2.78 6.96 5.54
N PHE A 38 3.14 8.23 5.46
CA PHE A 38 3.41 8.90 4.19
C PHE A 38 4.57 8.24 3.44
N LYS A 39 5.72 8.12 4.11
CA LYS A 39 6.95 7.65 3.49
C LYS A 39 6.81 6.24 2.91
N ASN A 40 6.15 5.32 3.61
CA ASN A 40 6.21 3.90 3.27
C ASN A 40 4.85 3.20 3.13
N GLY A 41 3.74 3.91 3.32
CA GLY A 41 2.43 3.29 3.46
C GLY A 41 1.73 3.03 2.12
N TRP A 42 1.44 1.77 1.83
CA TRP A 42 0.42 1.32 0.88
C TRP A 42 -0.98 1.43 1.50
N LEU A 43 -2.01 1.49 0.66
CA LEU A 43 -3.40 1.64 1.07
C LEU A 43 -4.22 0.39 0.71
N GLY A 44 -4.91 -0.15 1.71
CA GLY A 44 -5.85 -1.26 1.53
C GLY A 44 -7.15 -0.78 0.90
N THR A 45 -7.70 -1.56 -0.01
CA THR A 45 -8.87 -1.17 -0.80
C THR A 45 -10.20 -1.55 -0.14
N GLU A 46 -10.21 -2.51 0.77
CA GLU A 46 -11.38 -2.96 1.55
C GLU A 46 -11.42 -2.31 2.94
N SER A 47 -10.30 -2.36 3.68
CA SER A 47 -10.19 -1.86 5.05
C SER A 47 -9.81 -0.38 5.11
N PHE A 48 -9.22 0.17 4.05
CA PHE A 48 -8.54 1.47 4.08
C PHE A 48 -7.41 1.53 5.14
N GLY A 49 -6.91 0.37 5.54
CA GLY A 49 -5.73 0.22 6.40
C GLY A 49 -4.42 0.53 5.66
N ARG A 50 -3.30 0.49 6.40
CA ARG A 50 -1.97 0.72 5.82
C ARG A 50 -0.99 -0.43 6.06
N SER A 51 -0.16 -0.71 5.07
CA SER A 51 1.00 -1.60 5.18
C SER A 51 2.24 -0.94 4.63
N THR A 52 3.40 -1.36 5.15
CA THR A 52 4.71 -0.95 4.67
C THR A 52 5.13 -1.70 3.39
N PHE A 53 4.62 -2.92 3.19
CA PHE A 53 4.98 -3.80 2.08
C PHE A 53 3.78 -4.44 1.41
N VAL A 54 3.93 -4.73 0.12
CA VAL A 54 2.97 -5.48 -0.68
C VAL A 54 3.71 -6.56 -1.46
N GLN A 55 2.98 -7.55 -1.93
CA GLN A 55 3.46 -8.66 -2.73
C GLN A 55 2.76 -8.63 -4.09
N VAL A 56 3.52 -8.85 -5.14
CA VAL A 56 2.95 -9.02 -6.49
C VAL A 56 2.17 -10.33 -6.55
N SER A 57 0.94 -10.26 -7.04
CA SER A 57 0.03 -11.39 -7.19
C SER A 57 -0.80 -11.28 -8.46
N VAL A 58 -1.42 -12.37 -8.88
CA VAL A 58 -2.35 -12.37 -10.01
C VAL A 58 -3.75 -12.04 -9.51
N ILE A 59 -4.38 -11.02 -10.09
CA ILE A 59 -5.74 -10.64 -9.75
C ILE A 59 -6.72 -11.13 -10.83
N PRO A 60 -7.81 -11.83 -10.47
CA PRO A 60 -8.93 -12.07 -11.37
C PRO A 60 -9.68 -10.78 -11.68
N ASP A 61 -10.21 -10.63 -12.90
CA ASP A 61 -10.92 -9.42 -13.34
C ASP A 61 -12.06 -9.02 -12.39
N GLN A 62 -12.82 -10.00 -11.88
CA GLN A 62 -13.89 -9.74 -10.91
C GLN A 62 -13.38 -9.10 -9.61
N ARG A 63 -12.20 -9.50 -9.14
CA ARG A 63 -11.55 -8.93 -7.95
C ARG A 63 -10.99 -7.54 -8.26
N PHE A 64 -10.44 -7.33 -9.45
CA PHE A 64 -10.02 -6.00 -9.90
C PHE A 64 -11.18 -5.01 -9.92
N GLU A 65 -12.33 -5.40 -10.48
CA GLU A 65 -13.53 -4.58 -10.45
C GLU A 65 -14.05 -4.33 -9.02
N ALA A 66 -13.83 -5.25 -8.08
CA ALA A 66 -14.16 -5.02 -6.67
C ALA A 66 -13.24 -3.97 -6.03
N VAL A 67 -11.94 -4.00 -6.32
CA VAL A 67 -10.98 -2.96 -5.89
C VAL A 67 -11.44 -1.58 -6.37
N VAL A 68 -11.77 -1.45 -7.66
CA VAL A 68 -12.23 -0.18 -8.23
C VAL A 68 -13.50 0.31 -7.53
N ARG A 69 -14.50 -0.56 -7.31
CA ARG A 69 -15.73 -0.17 -6.61
C ARG A 69 -15.49 0.28 -5.17
N ASN A 70 -14.64 -0.44 -4.43
CA ASN A 70 -14.38 -0.12 -3.03
C ASN A 70 -13.62 1.21 -2.89
N LEU A 71 -12.61 1.44 -3.74
CA LEU A 71 -11.90 2.72 -3.80
C LEU A 71 -12.84 3.87 -4.20
N ALA A 72 -13.68 3.68 -5.22
CA ALA A 72 -14.61 4.71 -5.68
C ALA A 72 -15.58 5.14 -4.58
N ALA A 73 -16.12 4.18 -3.82
CA ALA A 73 -17.00 4.48 -2.69
C ALA A 73 -16.30 5.38 -1.66
N GLN A 74 -15.03 5.14 -1.38
CA GLN A 74 -14.27 5.89 -0.38
C GLN A 74 -13.82 7.25 -0.92
N LEU A 75 -13.44 7.34 -2.20
CA LEU A 75 -13.15 8.61 -2.88
C LEU A 75 -14.35 9.56 -2.85
N HIS A 76 -15.54 9.05 -3.13
CA HIS A 76 -16.77 9.84 -3.05
C HIS A 76 -17.12 10.21 -1.61
N GLN A 77 -17.03 9.28 -0.66
CA GLN A 77 -17.42 9.52 0.73
C GLN A 77 -16.45 10.43 1.52
N ARG A 78 -15.15 10.39 1.21
CA ARG A 78 -14.10 11.00 2.05
C ARG A 78 -13.20 11.99 1.34
N TYR A 79 -13.05 11.88 0.02
CA TYR A 79 -12.09 12.66 -0.75
C TYR A 79 -12.75 13.58 -1.78
N GLY A 80 -14.06 13.80 -1.66
CA GLY A 80 -14.76 14.87 -2.37
C GLY A 80 -14.94 14.64 -3.87
N ALA A 81 -14.91 13.39 -4.35
CA ALA A 81 -15.23 13.12 -5.75
C ALA A 81 -16.65 13.65 -6.07
N PRO A 82 -16.82 14.47 -7.13
CA PRO A 82 -18.05 15.26 -7.37
C PRO A 82 -19.28 14.38 -7.63
N ASP A 83 -19.06 13.22 -8.24
CA ASP A 83 -20.07 12.18 -8.43
C ASP A 83 -19.40 10.80 -8.45
N MET A 84 -20.24 9.76 -8.51
CA MET A 84 -19.76 8.37 -8.53
C MET A 84 -19.04 8.00 -9.83
N LEU A 85 -19.31 8.65 -10.96
CA LEU A 85 -18.61 8.37 -12.22
C LEU A 85 -17.16 8.83 -12.11
N ALA A 86 -16.95 10.08 -11.69
CA ALA A 86 -15.62 10.63 -11.43
C ALA A 86 -14.85 9.81 -10.38
N ALA A 87 -15.55 9.33 -9.33
CA ALA A 87 -14.95 8.48 -8.32
C ALA A 87 -14.48 7.13 -8.89
N VAL A 88 -15.26 6.51 -9.79
CA VAL A 88 -14.91 5.25 -10.45
C VAL A 88 -13.73 5.44 -11.41
N GLU A 89 -13.70 6.54 -12.17
CA GLU A 89 -12.58 6.84 -13.08
C GLU A 89 -11.28 7.03 -12.30
N ALA A 90 -11.30 7.82 -11.23
CA ALA A 90 -10.14 8.01 -10.36
C ALA A 90 -9.70 6.69 -9.69
N ALA A 91 -10.65 5.92 -9.14
CA ALA A 91 -10.35 4.62 -8.54
C ALA A 91 -9.76 3.61 -9.52
N ARG A 92 -10.23 3.61 -10.78
CA ARG A 92 -9.69 2.75 -11.83
C ARG A 92 -8.28 3.16 -12.19
N GLY A 93 -8.00 4.46 -12.33
CA GLY A 93 -6.64 4.96 -12.56
C GLY A 93 -5.66 4.51 -11.46
N GLU A 94 -6.07 4.60 -10.19
CA GLU A 94 -5.26 4.13 -9.06
C GLU A 94 -5.01 2.60 -9.11
N ALA A 95 -6.04 1.82 -9.41
CA ALA A 95 -5.93 0.37 -9.51
C ALA A 95 -5.07 -0.07 -10.71
N GLU A 96 -5.19 0.60 -11.85
CA GLU A 96 -4.39 0.36 -13.05
C GLU A 96 -2.93 0.79 -12.84
N TYR A 97 -2.69 1.92 -12.18
CA TYR A 97 -1.35 2.35 -11.80
C TYR A 97 -0.68 1.29 -10.91
N ALA A 98 -1.36 0.83 -9.87
CA ALA A 98 -0.87 -0.23 -8.99
C ALA A 98 -0.57 -1.53 -9.75
N ALA A 99 -1.43 -1.93 -10.70
CA ALA A 99 -1.20 -3.08 -11.57
C ALA A 99 0.03 -2.89 -12.48
N GLY A 100 0.28 -1.66 -12.95
CA GLY A 100 1.46 -1.30 -13.75
C GLY A 100 2.79 -1.42 -13.00
N LEU A 101 2.78 -1.39 -11.67
CA LEU A 101 3.98 -1.63 -10.84
C LEU A 101 4.41 -3.10 -10.80
N CYS A 102 3.57 -4.01 -11.30
CA CYS A 102 3.75 -5.45 -11.17
C CYS A 102 4.52 -6.10 -12.33
N ASP A 103 5.51 -5.44 -12.93
CA ASP A 103 6.41 -6.04 -13.94
C ASP A 103 7.48 -6.96 -13.30
N HIS A 104 7.04 -7.71 -12.29
CA HIS A 104 7.87 -8.57 -11.46
C HIS A 104 7.16 -9.91 -11.25
N PRO A 105 7.89 -11.00 -10.98
CA PRO A 105 7.27 -12.28 -10.69
C PRO A 105 6.32 -12.21 -9.49
N ALA A 106 5.24 -13.00 -9.52
CA ALA A 106 4.38 -13.18 -8.36
C ALA A 106 5.19 -13.66 -7.14
N GLY A 107 4.88 -13.14 -5.96
CA GLY A 107 5.68 -13.37 -4.76
C GLY A 107 6.83 -12.38 -4.55
N THR A 108 7.04 -11.44 -5.47
CA THR A 108 7.97 -10.32 -5.28
C THR A 108 7.41 -9.33 -4.28
N LEU A 109 8.18 -9.00 -3.24
CA LEU A 109 7.84 -7.98 -2.27
C LEU A 109 8.22 -6.59 -2.80
N LEU A 110 7.33 -5.62 -2.67
CA LEU A 110 7.56 -4.22 -3.03
C LEU A 110 7.41 -3.32 -1.79
N ALA A 111 8.24 -2.28 -1.77
CA ALA A 111 8.11 -1.13 -0.89
C ALA A 111 7.93 0.14 -1.73
N ILE A 112 7.32 1.15 -1.11
CA ILE A 112 7.21 2.50 -1.66
C ILE A 112 8.00 3.45 -0.78
N GLU A 113 8.67 4.42 -1.40
CA GLU A 113 9.25 5.60 -0.75
C GLU A 113 8.54 6.83 -1.32
N ARG A 114 8.14 7.75 -0.43
CA ARG A 114 7.56 9.04 -0.82
C ARG A 114 8.34 10.22 -0.28
N GLU A 115 8.39 11.27 -1.08
CA GLU A 115 8.97 12.56 -0.73
C GLU A 115 8.09 13.69 -1.27
N PHE A 116 7.90 14.73 -0.46
CA PHE A 116 7.28 15.97 -0.93
C PHE A 116 8.30 16.76 -1.74
N THR A 117 7.91 17.19 -2.94
CA THR A 117 8.71 17.99 -3.87
C THR A 117 7.95 19.28 -4.21
N GLU A 118 8.60 20.17 -4.98
CA GLU A 118 7.95 21.39 -5.47
C GLU A 118 6.75 21.10 -6.39
N ASP A 119 6.78 19.96 -7.09
CA ASP A 119 5.76 19.53 -8.06
C ASP A 119 4.69 18.58 -7.45
N GLY A 120 4.73 18.33 -6.13
CA GLY A 120 3.80 17.45 -5.44
C GLY A 120 4.49 16.32 -4.69
N VAL A 121 4.08 15.08 -4.90
CA VAL A 121 4.65 13.90 -4.23
C VAL A 121 5.39 13.04 -5.23
N ALA A 122 6.68 12.83 -5.00
CA ALA A 122 7.48 11.87 -5.75
C ALA A 122 7.38 10.48 -5.13
N GLU A 123 7.14 9.47 -5.96
CA GLU A 123 7.08 8.07 -5.57
C GLU A 123 8.26 7.28 -6.12
N ARG A 124 8.84 6.41 -5.30
CA ARG A 124 9.83 5.41 -5.74
C ARG A 124 9.43 4.03 -5.26
N ILE A 125 9.24 3.11 -6.20
CA ILE A 125 8.93 1.71 -5.90
C ILE A 125 10.23 0.90 -5.91
N ARG A 126 10.40 0.05 -4.89
CA ARG A 126 11.59 -0.77 -4.73
C ARG A 126 11.20 -2.23 -4.51
N VAL A 127 11.87 -3.12 -5.24
CA VAL A 127 11.82 -4.55 -4.95
C VAL A 127 12.60 -4.82 -3.67
N ILE A 128 11.96 -5.53 -2.74
CA ILE A 128 12.60 -6.03 -1.53
C ILE A 128 13.15 -7.43 -1.84
N PRO A 129 14.48 -7.62 -1.82
CA PRO A 129 15.06 -8.94 -1.99
C PRO A 129 14.49 -9.89 -0.95
N LYS A 130 14.18 -11.11 -1.36
CA LYS A 130 13.90 -12.17 -0.39
C LYS A 130 15.18 -12.33 0.45
N THR A 131 15.14 -11.93 1.71
CA THR A 131 16.14 -12.40 2.65
C THR A 131 15.91 -13.90 2.74
N ASP A 132 16.90 -14.71 2.34
CA ASP A 132 16.95 -16.11 2.72
C ASP A 132 17.08 -16.14 4.25
N ALA A 133 15.97 -15.95 4.95
CA ALA A 133 15.85 -16.14 6.37
C ALA A 133 15.78 -17.66 6.65
N GLY A 134 16.82 -18.37 6.19
CA GLY A 134 17.30 -19.51 6.94
C GLY A 134 17.77 -18.97 8.28
N THR A 135 17.15 -19.46 9.35
CA THR A 135 17.40 -19.14 10.77
C THR A 135 16.44 -18.10 11.33
N HIS A 136 15.38 -18.61 11.96
CA HIS A 136 14.73 -17.96 13.10
C HIS A 136 15.83 -17.40 14.02
N ALA A 137 16.02 -16.09 14.04
CA ALA A 137 16.78 -15.45 15.10
C ALA A 137 15.98 -15.66 16.39
N ARG A 138 16.32 -16.72 17.13
CA ARG A 138 15.88 -16.98 18.50
C ARG A 138 16.53 -15.92 19.40
N ILE A 139 16.05 -14.69 19.31
CA ILE A 139 16.44 -13.60 20.21
C ILE A 139 15.48 -13.63 21.40
N TRP A 140 15.65 -14.61 22.28
CA TRP A 140 15.31 -14.53 23.70
C TRP A 140 16.06 -15.67 24.40
N SER A 141 17.26 -15.38 24.92
CA SER A 141 17.79 -16.13 26.06
C SER A 141 17.24 -15.45 27.31
N VAL A 142 16.35 -16.14 28.01
CA VAL A 142 16.01 -15.80 29.40
C VAL A 142 17.20 -16.26 30.23
N GLU A 143 17.93 -15.33 30.83
CA GLU A 143 18.82 -15.65 31.95
C GLU A 143 17.90 -15.91 33.15
N GLU A 144 17.90 -17.16 33.64
CA GLU A 144 17.35 -17.48 34.95
C GLU A 144 18.30 -16.89 36.01
N ASP A 145 17.81 -15.89 36.74
CA ASP A 145 18.50 -15.29 37.87
C ASP A 145 18.34 -16.25 39.07
N GLU A 146 19.40 -16.97 39.43
CA GLU A 146 19.46 -17.78 40.66
C GLU A 146 19.54 -16.85 41.88
N GLY A 147 18.53 -16.93 42.74
CA GLY A 147 18.51 -16.34 44.09
C GLY A 147 17.95 -17.32 45.10
#